data_AF-A0A357ICY3-F1
#
_entry.id   AF-A0A357ICY3-F1
#
_cell.length_a   1.000
_cell.length_b   1.000
_cell.length_c   1.000
_cell.angle_alpha   90.00
_cell.angle_beta   90.00
_cell.angle_gamma   90.00
#
_symmetry.space_group_name_H-M   'P 1'
#
loop_
_entity.id
_entity.type
_entity.pdbx_description
1 polymer ?
#
loop_
_entity_poly.entity_id
_entity_poly.type
_entity_poly.pdbx_seq_one_letter_code
_entity_poly.pdbx_strand_id
1 'polypeptide(L)'
;MNYQDPELLEHLAAEYVLGTLRGQARRRFERLQMESLTVRQAVWAWEQRLCPIAEAIDDEPPPAHLWHTIQQRTHPQDTDTAVTSRGLWHALWLWRSWGAVATVAAVILSWVLLTTFQAQAPVNHEPYMAVFNDAQAQPLWVISSDLATGQLSIRAVNAEAAAVDKAFELWMLPNDGSAPRSLGLLPINGEKQSTTLASPLLDRLRSASGLAVSIEPAGGSPTNVPTGPVVYQAPLIAL
;
A
#
# COMPACT_ATOMS: atom_id res chain seq x y z
N MET A 1 -0.30 9.71 -86.36
CA MET A 1 -0.33 8.25 -86.56
C MET A 1 -1.76 7.81 -86.29
N ASN A 2 -2.41 7.14 -87.23
CA ASN A 2 -3.83 6.83 -87.12
C ASN A 2 -4.01 5.53 -86.32
N TYR A 3 -4.35 5.64 -85.03
CA TYR A 3 -4.56 4.49 -84.14
C TYR A 3 -5.98 3.90 -84.26
N GLN A 4 -6.77 4.35 -85.24
CA GLN A 4 -8.08 3.79 -85.58
C GLN A 4 -7.97 2.67 -86.62
N ASP A 5 -6.77 2.44 -87.17
CA ASP A 5 -6.51 1.32 -88.06
C ASP A 5 -6.35 0.03 -87.22
N PRO A 6 -7.26 -0.96 -87.37
CA PRO A 6 -7.25 -2.17 -86.56
C PRO A 6 -5.99 -3.02 -86.79
N GLU A 7 -5.42 -3.03 -88.00
CA GLU A 7 -4.24 -3.85 -88.31
C GLU A 7 -2.99 -3.28 -87.62
N LEU A 8 -2.80 -1.96 -87.72
CA LEU A 8 -1.71 -1.26 -87.03
C LEU A 8 -1.79 -1.43 -85.50
N LEU A 9 -3.00 -1.39 -84.95
CA LEU A 9 -3.24 -1.52 -83.52
C LEU A 9 -2.88 -2.93 -83.02
N GLU A 10 -3.24 -3.98 -83.76
CA GLU A 10 -2.86 -5.36 -83.45
C GLU A 10 -1.33 -5.55 -83.48
N HIS A 11 -0.64 -5.00 -84.49
CA HIS A 11 0.83 -5.07 -84.57
C HIS A 11 1.51 -4.34 -83.40
N LEU A 12 1.06 -3.13 -83.06
CA LEU A 12 1.63 -2.37 -81.94
C LEU A 12 1.35 -3.05 -80.59
N ALA A 13 0.17 -3.66 -80.43
CA ALA A 13 -0.16 -4.44 -79.24
C ALA A 13 0.75 -5.68 -79.12
N ALA A 14 0.98 -6.42 -80.21
CA ALA A 14 1.90 -7.55 -80.24
C ALA A 14 3.34 -7.13 -79.85
N GLU A 15 3.86 -6.05 -80.45
CA GLU A 15 5.19 -5.52 -80.14
C GLU A 15 5.31 -5.03 -78.68
N TYR A 16 4.22 -4.46 -78.14
CA TYR A 16 4.17 -4.04 -76.75
C TYR A 16 4.24 -5.24 -75.79
N VAL A 17 3.41 -6.27 -76.01
CA VAL A 17 3.35 -7.46 -75.14
C VAL A 17 4.65 -8.29 -75.24
N LEU A 18 5.23 -8.42 -76.44
CA LEU A 18 6.54 -9.07 -76.62
C LEU A 18 7.71 -8.25 -76.06
N GLY A 19 7.49 -7.00 -75.64
CA GLY A 19 8.52 -6.12 -75.11
C GLY A 19 9.51 -5.60 -76.17
N THR A 20 9.20 -5.75 -77.47
CA THR A 20 10.02 -5.23 -78.57
C THR A 20 9.81 -3.73 -78.78
N LEU A 21 8.66 -3.19 -78.36
CA LEU A 21 8.39 -1.75 -78.37
C LEU A 21 9.25 -1.03 -77.31
N ARG A 22 10.16 -0.15 -77.73
CA ARG A 22 11.13 0.53 -76.84
C ARG A 22 11.02 2.05 -76.87
N GLY A 23 11.59 2.70 -75.86
CA GLY A 23 11.82 4.14 -75.82
C GLY A 23 10.54 4.99 -75.88
N GLN A 24 10.50 5.95 -76.80
CA GLN A 24 9.37 6.88 -76.94
C GLN A 24 8.12 6.24 -77.55
N ALA A 25 8.28 5.18 -78.36
CA ALA A 25 7.14 4.48 -78.95
C ALA A 25 6.31 3.79 -77.86
N ARG A 26 6.98 3.10 -76.93
CA ARG A 26 6.34 2.45 -75.78
C ARG A 26 5.59 3.44 -74.88
N ARG A 27 6.23 4.54 -74.48
CA ARG A 27 5.60 5.57 -73.63
C ARG A 27 4.37 6.21 -74.27
N ARG A 28 4.38 6.40 -75.60
CA ARG A 28 3.20 6.90 -76.34
C ARG A 28 2.08 5.87 -76.36
N PHE A 29 2.41 4.60 -76.59
CA PHE A 29 1.43 3.50 -76.57
C PHE A 29 0.82 3.28 -75.17
N GLU A 30 1.61 3.38 -74.12
CA GLU A 30 1.12 3.32 -72.72
C GLU A 30 0.13 4.46 -72.41
N ARG A 31 0.39 5.67 -72.91
CA ARG A 31 -0.56 6.79 -72.79
C ARG A 31 -1.86 6.51 -73.54
N LEU A 32 -1.77 5.97 -74.77
CA LEU A 32 -2.94 5.59 -75.56
C LEU A 32 -3.76 4.48 -74.88
N GLN A 33 -3.13 3.54 -74.18
CA GLN A 33 -3.82 2.55 -73.37
C GLN A 33 -4.63 3.16 -72.22
N MET A 34 -4.15 4.26 -71.60
CA MET A 34 -4.90 4.96 -70.56
C MET A 34 -6.18 5.60 -71.11
N GLU A 35 -6.16 6.03 -72.38
CA GLU A 35 -7.24 6.80 -73.01
C GLU A 35 -8.24 5.93 -73.79
N SER A 36 -7.82 4.77 -74.32
CA SER A 36 -8.63 3.94 -75.23
C SER A 36 -8.91 2.54 -74.69
N LEU A 37 -10.19 2.12 -74.74
CA LEU A 37 -10.60 0.76 -74.41
C LEU A 37 -10.17 -0.25 -75.48
N THR A 38 -10.25 0.11 -76.75
CA THR A 38 -9.90 -0.77 -77.87
C THR A 38 -8.42 -1.18 -77.84
N VAL A 39 -7.54 -0.24 -77.48
CA VAL A 39 -6.09 -0.52 -77.33
C VAL A 39 -5.85 -1.48 -76.18
N ARG A 40 -6.54 -1.29 -75.04
CA ARG A 40 -6.45 -2.22 -73.88
C ARG A 40 -6.94 -3.63 -74.22
N GLN A 41 -8.03 -3.73 -75.00
CA GLN A 41 -8.57 -5.02 -75.43
C GLN A 41 -7.59 -5.79 -76.33
N ALA A 42 -6.93 -5.12 -77.26
CA ALA A 42 -5.94 -5.76 -78.12
C ALA A 42 -4.72 -6.24 -77.31
N VAL A 43 -4.22 -5.42 -76.38
CA VAL A 43 -3.13 -5.82 -75.47
C VAL A 43 -3.53 -7.05 -74.65
N TRP A 44 -4.71 -7.02 -74.04
CA TRP A 44 -5.23 -8.16 -73.29
C TRP A 44 -5.37 -9.42 -74.14
N ALA A 45 -5.86 -9.31 -75.38
CA ALA A 45 -5.95 -10.44 -76.30
C ALA A 45 -4.57 -11.03 -76.62
N TRP A 46 -3.55 -10.20 -76.81
CA TRP A 46 -2.17 -10.66 -77.02
C TRP A 46 -1.55 -11.27 -75.76
N GLU A 47 -1.79 -10.71 -74.58
CA GLU A 47 -1.37 -11.30 -73.30
C GLU A 47 -1.98 -12.70 -73.12
N GLN A 48 -3.27 -12.88 -73.39
CA GLN A 48 -3.92 -14.20 -73.31
C GLN A 48 -3.34 -15.21 -74.30
N ARG A 49 -2.97 -14.79 -75.51
CA ARG A 49 -2.34 -15.68 -76.51
C ARG A 49 -0.93 -16.11 -76.09
N LEU A 50 -0.18 -15.25 -75.40
CA LEU A 50 1.23 -15.49 -75.06
C LEU A 50 1.42 -16.10 -73.67
N CYS A 51 0.49 -15.89 -72.73
CA CYS A 51 0.58 -16.42 -71.37
C CYS A 51 0.82 -17.94 -71.30
N PRO A 52 0.16 -18.80 -72.12
CA PRO A 52 0.40 -20.24 -72.09
C PRO A 52 1.82 -20.66 -72.48
N ILE A 53 2.56 -19.81 -73.21
CA ILE A 53 3.98 -20.09 -73.53
C ILE A 53 4.83 -20.04 -72.26
N ALA A 54 4.49 -19.18 -71.31
CA ALA A 54 5.20 -19.09 -70.03
C ALA A 54 4.97 -20.33 -69.15
N GLU A 55 3.82 -21.01 -69.29
CA GLU A 55 3.53 -22.26 -68.56
C GLU A 55 4.41 -23.44 -69.01
N ALA A 56 5.02 -23.35 -70.20
CA ALA A 56 5.92 -24.38 -70.72
C ALA A 56 7.37 -24.24 -70.21
N ILE A 57 7.66 -23.24 -69.38
CA ILE A 57 8.99 -22.98 -68.82
C ILE A 57 9.09 -23.64 -67.44
N ASP A 58 10.21 -24.29 -67.14
CA ASP A 58 10.47 -24.90 -65.84
C ASP A 58 10.57 -23.85 -64.72
N ASP A 59 10.04 -24.18 -63.53
CA ASP A 59 10.09 -23.31 -62.36
C ASP A 59 11.52 -23.20 -61.78
N GLU A 60 12.05 -21.99 -61.67
CA GLU A 60 13.31 -21.68 -60.97
C GLU A 60 13.02 -20.95 -59.64
N PRO A 61 13.35 -21.52 -58.47
CA PRO A 61 13.02 -20.90 -57.19
C PRO A 61 13.86 -19.63 -56.97
N PRO A 62 13.23 -18.47 -56.69
CA PRO A 62 13.96 -17.24 -56.42
C PRO A 62 14.69 -17.32 -55.06
N PRO A 63 15.74 -16.50 -54.85
CA PRO A 63 16.41 -16.41 -53.54
C PRO A 63 15.42 -16.04 -52.42
N ALA A 64 15.51 -16.73 -51.27
CA ALA A 64 14.56 -16.58 -50.16
C ALA A 64 14.43 -15.14 -49.61
N HIS A 65 15.47 -14.31 -49.75
CA HIS A 65 15.47 -12.92 -49.28
C HIS A 65 14.70 -11.96 -50.21
N LEU A 66 14.40 -12.37 -51.44
CA LEU A 66 13.81 -11.50 -52.46
C LEU A 66 12.36 -11.15 -52.12
N TRP A 67 11.60 -12.12 -51.61
CA TRP A 67 10.23 -11.90 -51.14
C TRP A 67 10.17 -10.84 -50.03
N HIS A 68 11.06 -10.96 -49.05
CA HIS A 68 11.16 -10.00 -47.94
C HIS A 68 11.54 -8.59 -48.44
N THR A 69 12.45 -8.50 -49.42
CA THR A 69 12.85 -7.23 -50.04
C THR A 69 11.70 -6.56 -50.78
N ILE A 70 10.86 -7.34 -51.48
CA ILE A 70 9.65 -6.83 -52.14
C ILE A 70 8.68 -6.30 -51.10
N GLN A 71 8.38 -7.11 -50.07
CA GLN A 71 7.42 -6.76 -49.03
C GLN A 71 7.79 -5.45 -48.32
N GLN A 72 9.08 -5.25 -48.01
CA GLN A 72 9.55 -4.02 -47.39
C GLN A 72 9.42 -2.78 -48.28
N ARG A 73 9.55 -2.93 -49.60
CA ARG A 73 9.45 -1.82 -50.56
C ARG A 73 8.01 -1.47 -50.92
N THR A 74 7.10 -2.45 -50.94
CA THR A 74 5.69 -2.23 -51.32
C THR A 74 4.78 -2.00 -50.13
N HIS A 75 5.12 -2.52 -48.95
CA HIS A 75 4.34 -2.39 -47.71
C HIS A 75 5.18 -1.88 -46.53
N PRO A 76 5.72 -0.64 -46.61
CA PRO A 76 6.54 -0.09 -45.53
C PRO A 76 5.77 0.06 -44.19
N GLN A 77 4.43 0.08 -44.20
CA GLN A 77 3.61 0.28 -43.00
C GLN A 77 3.28 -1.00 -42.22
N ASP A 78 3.48 -2.19 -42.79
CA ASP A 78 3.13 -3.45 -42.11
C ASP A 78 4.21 -3.95 -41.15
N THR A 79 5.43 -3.37 -41.21
CA THR A 79 6.54 -3.81 -40.35
C THR A 79 6.56 -3.09 -38.98
N ASP A 80 5.95 -1.90 -38.87
CA ASP A 80 5.99 -1.07 -37.66
C ASP A 80 4.87 -1.38 -36.62
N THR A 81 3.82 -2.10 -37.01
CA THR A 81 2.67 -2.39 -36.13
C THR A 81 2.89 -3.62 -35.23
N ALA A 82 3.76 -4.55 -35.62
CA ALA A 82 4.03 -5.76 -34.86
C ALA A 82 5.05 -5.58 -33.71
N VAL A 83 5.96 -4.59 -33.82
CA VAL A 83 7.00 -4.33 -32.81
C VAL A 83 6.49 -3.42 -31.69
N THR A 84 5.65 -2.44 -32.02
CA THR A 84 5.06 -1.48 -31.06
C THR A 84 3.99 -2.12 -30.17
N SER A 85 3.17 -3.02 -30.73
CA SER A 85 2.14 -3.74 -29.97
C SER A 85 2.73 -4.64 -28.87
N ARG A 86 3.80 -5.40 -29.14
CA ARG A 86 4.42 -6.25 -28.11
C ARG A 86 4.96 -5.46 -26.92
N GLY A 87 5.52 -4.27 -27.14
CA GLY A 87 6.03 -3.40 -26.08
C GLY A 87 4.92 -2.79 -25.21
N LEU A 88 3.83 -2.35 -25.82
CA LEU A 88 2.68 -1.79 -25.10
C LEU A 88 1.93 -2.85 -24.28
N TRP A 89 1.81 -4.09 -24.80
CA TRP A 89 1.22 -5.20 -24.05
C TRP A 89 2.07 -5.62 -22.84
N HIS A 90 3.40 -5.63 -22.97
CA HIS A 90 4.29 -5.85 -21.83
C HIS A 90 4.23 -4.69 -20.83
N ALA A 91 4.16 -3.44 -21.29
CA ALA A 91 3.98 -2.28 -20.43
C ALA A 91 2.64 -2.34 -19.68
N LEU A 92 1.54 -2.72 -20.33
CA LEU A 92 0.23 -2.92 -19.68
C LEU A 92 0.27 -4.06 -18.66
N TRP A 93 0.95 -5.16 -18.95
CA TRP A 93 1.14 -6.25 -17.98
C TRP A 93 1.97 -5.78 -16.77
N LEU A 94 3.04 -5.03 -17.00
CA LEU A 94 3.87 -4.46 -15.94
C LEU A 94 3.08 -3.47 -15.07
N TRP A 95 2.26 -2.61 -15.66
CA TRP A 95 1.45 -1.66 -14.89
C TRP A 95 0.34 -2.37 -14.11
N ARG A 96 -0.24 -3.45 -14.65
CA ARG A 96 -1.20 -4.30 -13.94
C ARG A 96 -0.55 -5.09 -12.80
N SER A 97 0.69 -5.54 -12.95
CA SER A 97 1.41 -6.21 -11.85
C SER A 97 1.75 -5.26 -10.72
N TRP A 98 2.11 -4.00 -11.01
CA TRP A 98 2.32 -2.97 -9.99
C TRP A 98 1.01 -2.60 -9.27
N GLY A 99 -0.12 -2.55 -10.00
CA GLY A 99 -1.43 -2.37 -9.38
C GLY A 99 -1.81 -3.48 -8.40
N ALA A 100 -1.51 -4.74 -8.73
CA ALA A 100 -1.76 -5.89 -7.85
C ALA A 100 -0.85 -5.90 -6.60
N VAL A 101 0.41 -5.48 -6.74
CA VAL A 101 1.33 -5.35 -5.59
C VAL A 101 0.86 -4.25 -4.64
N ALA A 102 0.39 -3.12 -5.17
CA ALA A 102 -0.10 -2.00 -4.34
C ALA A 102 -1.36 -2.36 -3.53
N THR A 103 -2.31 -3.11 -4.11
CA THR A 103 -3.50 -3.56 -3.37
C THR A 103 -3.16 -4.56 -2.27
N VAL A 104 -2.26 -5.51 -2.53
CA VAL A 104 -1.79 -6.44 -1.48
C VAL A 104 -1.08 -5.69 -0.36
N ALA A 105 -0.20 -4.74 -0.68
CA ALA A 105 0.47 -3.90 0.31
C ALA A 105 -0.53 -3.06 1.13
N ALA A 106 -1.56 -2.49 0.50
CA ALA A 106 -2.60 -1.75 1.20
C ALA A 106 -3.45 -2.63 2.13
N VAL A 107 -3.76 -3.87 1.74
CA VAL A 107 -4.47 -4.83 2.59
C VAL A 107 -3.61 -5.24 3.78
N ILE A 108 -2.32 -5.52 3.56
CA ILE A 108 -1.38 -5.83 4.65
C ILE A 108 -1.23 -4.63 5.58
N LEU A 109 -1.06 -3.43 5.04
CA LEU A 109 -0.92 -2.22 5.83
C LEU A 109 -2.19 -1.93 6.63
N SER A 110 -3.37 -2.08 6.02
CA SER A 110 -4.67 -1.98 6.69
C SER A 110 -4.82 -3.02 7.79
N TRP A 111 -4.45 -4.28 7.53
CA TRP A 111 -4.45 -5.35 8.52
C TRP A 111 -3.49 -5.04 9.70
N VAL A 112 -2.27 -4.61 9.40
CA VAL A 112 -1.30 -4.18 10.42
C VAL A 112 -1.86 -3.01 11.21
N LEU A 113 -2.42 -1.99 10.56
CA LEU A 113 -3.00 -0.84 11.25
C LEU A 113 -4.15 -1.28 12.17
N LEU A 114 -5.05 -2.12 11.69
CA LEU A 114 -6.21 -2.62 12.45
C LEU A 114 -5.83 -3.54 13.61
N THR A 115 -4.72 -4.26 13.51
CA THR A 115 -4.27 -5.20 14.55
C THR A 115 -3.30 -4.58 15.55
N THR A 116 -2.47 -3.63 15.11
CA THR A 116 -1.49 -2.93 15.97
C THR A 116 -2.07 -1.68 16.63
N PHE A 117 -2.99 -0.97 15.97
CA PHE A 117 -3.71 0.19 16.52
C PHE A 117 -5.11 -0.18 16.98
N GLN A 118 -5.33 -1.39 17.49
CA GLN A 118 -6.42 -1.56 18.45
C GLN A 118 -6.06 -0.75 19.68
N ALA A 119 -6.50 0.51 19.71
CA ALA A 119 -6.71 1.22 20.95
C ALA A 119 -7.59 0.28 21.78
N GLN A 120 -7.01 -0.28 22.83
CA GLN A 120 -7.73 -1.03 23.83
C GLN A 120 -8.94 -0.16 24.16
N ALA A 121 -10.15 -0.63 23.80
CA ALA A 121 -11.36 0.05 24.19
C ALA A 121 -11.21 0.31 25.69
N PRO A 122 -11.47 1.53 26.19
CA PRO A 122 -11.48 1.74 27.63
C PRO A 122 -12.53 0.79 28.16
N VAL A 123 -12.07 -0.34 28.68
CA VAL A 123 -12.90 -1.24 29.44
C VAL A 123 -13.40 -0.35 30.55
N ASN A 124 -14.71 -0.24 30.71
CA ASN A 124 -15.33 0.49 31.81
C ASN A 124 -14.94 -0.21 33.11
N HIS A 125 -13.70 -0.01 33.55
CA HIS A 125 -13.25 -0.30 34.89
C HIS A 125 -13.66 0.91 35.69
N GLU A 126 -14.55 0.74 36.66
CA GLU A 126 -14.84 1.76 37.67
C GLU A 126 -13.49 2.13 38.32
N PRO A 127 -12.91 3.29 38.00
CA PRO A 127 -11.62 3.65 38.56
C PRO A 127 -11.84 4.01 40.03
N TYR A 128 -11.09 3.38 40.93
CA TYR A 128 -11.17 3.70 42.34
C TYR A 128 -10.25 4.87 42.63
N MET A 129 -10.71 5.81 43.43
CA MET A 129 -9.97 7.01 43.79
C MET A 129 -9.97 7.24 45.30
N ALA A 130 -8.81 7.66 45.81
CA ALA A 130 -8.66 8.17 47.17
C ALA A 130 -7.91 9.51 47.09
N VAL A 131 -8.41 10.50 47.80
CA VAL A 131 -7.79 11.83 47.89
C VAL A 131 -7.43 12.10 49.33
N PHE A 132 -6.15 12.36 49.57
CA PHE A 132 -5.66 12.76 50.87
C PHE A 132 -5.59 14.27 50.93
N ASN A 133 -6.28 14.87 51.89
CA ASN A 133 -6.32 16.31 52.08
C ASN A 133 -5.56 16.72 53.36
N ASP A 134 -5.09 17.96 53.38
CA ASP A 134 -4.58 18.60 54.59
C ASP A 134 -5.72 19.09 55.51
N ALA A 135 -5.35 19.75 56.61
CA ALA A 135 -6.29 20.31 57.58
C ALA A 135 -7.16 21.46 57.00
N GLN A 136 -6.77 22.03 55.86
CA GLN A 136 -7.45 23.10 55.13
C GLN A 136 -8.25 22.57 53.93
N ALA A 137 -8.42 21.25 53.82
CA ALA A 137 -9.10 20.56 52.72
C ALA A 137 -8.45 20.75 51.34
N GLN A 138 -7.14 21.06 51.30
CA GLN A 138 -6.37 21.07 50.06
C GLN A 138 -5.83 19.67 49.76
N PRO A 139 -5.89 19.21 48.49
CA PRO A 139 -5.41 17.89 48.11
C PRO A 139 -3.87 17.83 48.19
N LEU A 140 -3.36 16.87 48.93
CA LEU A 140 -1.94 16.53 49.03
C LEU A 140 -1.58 15.43 48.02
N TRP A 141 -2.36 14.35 47.99
CA TRP A 141 -2.19 13.24 47.05
C TRP A 141 -3.52 12.81 46.44
N VAL A 142 -3.47 12.46 45.16
CA VAL A 142 -4.56 11.77 44.46
C VAL A 142 -4.06 10.39 44.08
N ILE A 143 -4.78 9.36 44.52
CA ILE A 143 -4.50 7.97 44.22
C ILE A 143 -5.64 7.45 43.36
N SER A 144 -5.29 6.92 42.19
CA SER A 144 -6.22 6.23 41.29
C SER A 144 -5.78 4.80 41.11
N SER A 145 -6.70 3.85 41.28
CA SER A 145 -6.47 2.42 41.07
C SER A 145 -7.47 1.87 40.07
N ASP A 146 -6.98 1.16 39.06
CA ASP A 146 -7.79 0.28 38.23
C ASP A 146 -7.76 -1.12 38.84
N LEU A 147 -8.88 -1.55 39.43
CA LEU A 147 -8.97 -2.84 40.11
C LEU A 147 -9.04 -4.04 39.16
N ALA A 148 -9.15 -3.85 37.85
CA ALA A 148 -9.09 -4.92 36.87
C ALA A 148 -7.65 -5.16 36.38
N THR A 149 -6.91 -4.08 36.10
CA THR A 149 -5.51 -4.18 35.63
C THR A 149 -4.51 -4.23 36.78
N GLY A 150 -4.90 -3.82 37.98
CA GLY A 150 -4.00 -3.67 39.13
C GLY A 150 -3.13 -2.42 39.06
N GLN A 151 -3.39 -1.53 38.11
CA GLN A 151 -2.60 -0.31 37.96
C GLN A 151 -2.94 0.68 39.07
N LEU A 152 -1.96 0.98 39.92
CA LEU A 152 -2.02 2.02 40.94
C LEU A 152 -1.22 3.23 40.44
N SER A 153 -1.84 4.41 40.42
CA SER A 153 -1.16 5.67 40.15
C SER A 153 -1.36 6.63 41.31
N ILE A 154 -0.26 7.25 41.72
CA ILE A 154 -0.20 8.16 42.84
C ILE A 154 0.40 9.47 42.31
N ARG A 155 -0.30 10.57 42.55
CA ARG A 155 0.15 11.90 42.13
C ARG A 155 0.23 12.80 43.36
N ALA A 156 1.40 13.36 43.62
CA ALA A 156 1.55 14.47 44.53
C ALA A 156 0.95 15.73 43.89
N VAL A 157 0.11 16.43 44.63
CA VAL A 157 -0.50 17.71 44.20
C VAL A 157 0.17 18.84 44.97
N ASN A 158 0.00 18.87 46.29
CA ASN A 158 0.61 19.86 47.18
C ASN A 158 1.45 19.20 48.30
N ALA A 159 1.82 17.92 48.15
CA ALA A 159 2.60 17.21 49.13
C ALA A 159 4.10 17.57 49.05
N GLU A 160 4.67 17.98 50.19
CA GLU A 160 6.10 18.29 50.36
C GLU A 160 6.75 17.30 51.33
N ALA A 161 8.09 17.25 51.39
CA ALA A 161 8.79 16.36 52.31
C ALA A 161 8.47 16.67 53.79
N ALA A 162 8.19 15.64 54.59
CA ALA A 162 7.98 15.81 56.04
C ALA A 162 9.24 16.29 56.78
N ALA A 163 10.40 15.76 56.42
CA ALA A 163 11.74 16.16 56.87
C ALA A 163 12.80 15.53 55.95
N VAL A 164 14.06 15.97 56.06
CA VAL A 164 15.17 15.50 55.21
C VAL A 164 15.35 13.98 55.26
N ASP A 165 15.14 13.36 56.43
CA ASP A 165 15.36 11.92 56.65
C ASP A 165 14.05 11.14 56.88
N LYS A 166 12.94 11.65 56.33
CA LYS A 166 11.61 11.04 56.47
C LYS A 166 10.96 10.82 55.11
N ALA A 167 10.20 9.74 55.00
CA ALA A 167 9.42 9.41 53.82
C ALA A 167 7.97 9.20 54.21
N PHE A 168 7.06 9.52 53.30
CA PHE A 168 5.67 9.13 53.45
C PHE A 168 5.46 7.73 52.87
N GLU A 169 4.76 6.87 53.60
CA GLU A 169 4.42 5.53 53.14
C GLU A 169 2.91 5.34 53.09
N LEU A 170 2.44 4.73 52.00
CA LEU A 170 1.04 4.43 51.76
C LEU A 170 0.73 3.03 52.30
N TRP A 171 -0.39 2.93 53.01
CA TRP A 171 -0.87 1.70 53.59
C TRP A 171 -2.29 1.41 53.16
N MET A 172 -2.57 0.16 52.85
CA MET A 172 -3.92 -0.37 52.75
C MET A 172 -4.44 -0.72 54.14
N LEU A 173 -5.69 -0.35 54.43
CA LEU A 173 -6.41 -0.73 55.64
C LEU A 173 -7.43 -1.85 55.33
N PRO A 174 -7.16 -3.11 55.68
CA PRO A 174 -8.10 -4.22 55.45
C PRO A 174 -9.41 -4.05 56.25
N ASN A 175 -10.55 -4.47 55.67
CA ASN A 175 -11.83 -4.49 56.41
C ASN A 175 -11.91 -5.58 57.49
N ASP A 176 -11.06 -6.62 57.40
CA ASP A 176 -11.06 -7.76 58.33
C ASP A 176 -10.32 -7.49 59.66
N GLY A 177 -9.82 -6.28 59.86
CA GLY A 177 -9.07 -5.88 61.05
C GLY A 177 -7.63 -6.41 61.09
N SER A 178 -7.14 -7.03 60.01
CA SER A 178 -5.73 -7.40 59.91
C SER A 178 -4.81 -6.19 59.82
N ALA A 179 -3.51 -6.41 60.08
CA ALA A 179 -2.53 -5.32 60.12
C ALA A 179 -2.47 -4.57 58.76
N PRO A 180 -2.27 -3.24 58.78
CA PRO A 180 -2.10 -2.45 57.56
C PRO A 180 -0.96 -3.01 56.70
N ARG A 181 -1.13 -2.93 55.38
CA ARG A 181 -0.13 -3.44 54.43
C ARG A 181 0.41 -2.34 53.54
N SER A 182 1.74 -2.26 53.44
CA SER A 182 2.39 -1.23 52.62
C SER A 182 2.04 -1.42 51.14
N LEU A 183 1.72 -0.30 50.50
CA LEU A 183 1.56 -0.12 49.06
C LEU A 183 2.75 0.63 48.44
N GLY A 184 3.72 1.04 49.27
CA GLY A 184 4.94 1.73 48.87
C GLY A 184 5.00 3.20 49.29
N LEU A 185 6.12 3.82 48.96
CA LEU A 185 6.39 5.23 49.28
C LEU A 185 5.58 6.18 48.42
N LEU A 186 5.19 7.31 48.99
CA LEU A 186 4.46 8.37 48.30
C LEU A 186 5.43 9.37 47.66
N PRO A 187 5.19 9.78 46.39
CA PRO A 187 5.92 10.87 45.77
C PRO A 187 5.61 12.20 46.46
N ILE A 188 6.48 13.19 46.28
CA ILE A 188 6.32 14.57 46.76
C ILE A 188 6.64 15.56 45.63
N ASN A 189 6.49 16.86 45.87
CA ASN A 189 6.92 17.93 44.96
C ASN A 189 6.30 17.84 43.55
N GLY A 190 5.05 17.40 43.45
CA GLY A 190 4.33 17.28 42.18
C GLY A 190 4.66 16.05 41.34
N GLU A 191 5.51 15.14 41.85
CA GLU A 191 5.86 13.90 41.15
C GLU A 191 4.66 12.94 41.01
N LYS A 192 4.75 12.12 39.96
CA LYS A 192 3.79 11.04 39.70
C LYS A 192 4.51 9.72 39.72
N GLN A 193 3.96 8.77 40.46
CA GLN A 193 4.40 7.39 40.49
C GLN A 193 3.28 6.48 39.99
N SER A 194 3.66 5.41 39.31
CA SER A 194 2.71 4.35 38.97
C SER A 194 3.37 2.99 39.13
N THR A 195 2.60 2.05 39.66
CA THR A 195 3.02 0.68 39.93
C THR A 195 1.89 -0.27 39.62
N THR A 196 2.21 -1.51 39.29
CA THR A 196 1.22 -2.56 39.07
C THR A 196 1.20 -3.48 40.29
N LEU A 197 0.06 -3.54 40.97
CA LEU A 197 -0.12 -4.40 42.13
C LEU A 197 -0.25 -5.86 41.70
N ALA A 198 0.43 -6.77 42.40
CA ALA A 198 0.24 -8.19 42.19
C ALA A 198 -1.19 -8.63 42.58
N SER A 199 -1.74 -9.64 41.91
CA SER A 199 -3.12 -10.11 42.11
C SER A 199 -3.55 -10.33 43.58
N PRO A 200 -2.75 -10.94 44.47
CA PRO A 200 -3.17 -11.13 45.85
C PRO A 200 -3.27 -9.84 46.67
N LEU A 201 -2.53 -8.78 46.28
CA LEU A 201 -2.63 -7.47 46.90
C LEU A 201 -3.84 -6.70 46.34
N LEU A 202 -4.12 -6.88 45.06
CA LEU A 202 -5.28 -6.29 44.38
C LEU A 202 -6.61 -6.76 44.98
N ASP A 203 -6.76 -8.08 45.20
CA ASP A 203 -7.96 -8.66 45.79
C ASP A 203 -8.25 -8.10 47.19
N ARG A 204 -7.19 -7.84 47.96
CA ARG A 204 -7.30 -7.21 49.29
C ARG A 204 -7.63 -5.72 49.21
N LEU A 205 -7.12 -5.01 48.20
CA LEU A 205 -7.46 -3.61 47.98
C LEU A 205 -8.96 -3.45 47.68
N ARG A 206 -9.55 -4.40 46.94
CA ARG A 206 -11.01 -4.41 46.66
C ARG A 206 -11.86 -4.52 47.93
N SER A 207 -11.33 -5.17 48.97
CA SER A 207 -12.00 -5.35 50.26
C SER A 207 -11.43 -4.46 51.36
N ALA A 208 -10.65 -3.43 51.03
CA ALA A 208 -10.11 -2.49 52.01
C ALA A 208 -11.17 -1.49 52.49
N SER A 209 -11.09 -1.04 53.74
CA SER A 209 -11.90 0.09 54.25
C SER A 209 -11.43 1.43 53.69
N GLY A 210 -10.15 1.52 53.35
CA GLY A 210 -9.52 2.73 52.87
C GLY A 210 -8.00 2.63 52.87
N LEU A 211 -7.37 3.79 52.75
CA LEU A 211 -5.93 3.96 52.72
C LEU A 211 -5.47 4.89 53.83
N ALA A 212 -4.23 4.71 54.28
CA ALA A 212 -3.59 5.54 55.30
C ALA A 212 -2.18 5.95 54.88
N VAL A 213 -1.70 7.06 55.43
CA VAL A 213 -0.35 7.57 55.22
C VAL A 213 0.34 7.73 56.56
N SER A 214 1.55 7.18 56.69
CA SER A 214 2.42 7.39 57.85
C SER A 214 3.71 8.12 57.47
N ILE A 215 4.36 8.72 58.47
CA ILE A 215 5.69 9.32 58.35
C ILE A 215 6.74 8.32 58.84
N GLU A 216 7.46 7.70 57.92
CA GLU A 216 8.45 6.65 58.20
C GLU A 216 9.89 7.20 58.07
N PRO A 217 10.91 6.48 58.55
CA PRO A 217 12.31 6.77 58.23
C PRO A 217 12.56 6.83 56.72
N ALA A 218 13.69 7.41 56.31
CA ALA A 218 14.14 7.35 54.93
C ALA A 218 14.14 5.90 54.41
N GLY A 219 13.41 5.65 53.32
CA GLY A 219 13.23 4.31 52.74
C GLY A 219 11.99 3.55 53.19
N GLY A 220 11.21 4.07 54.15
CA GLY A 220 9.96 3.45 54.63
C GLY A 220 10.10 2.67 55.92
N SER A 221 9.05 1.92 56.26
CA SER A 221 8.97 1.09 57.46
C SER A 221 9.91 -0.12 57.37
N PRO A 222 10.77 -0.34 58.38
CA PRO A 222 11.65 -1.51 58.43
C PRO A 222 10.92 -2.81 58.80
N THR A 223 9.69 -2.74 59.33
CA THR A 223 8.98 -3.88 59.94
C THR A 223 7.73 -4.31 59.17
N ASN A 224 7.47 -3.74 57.99
CA ASN A 224 6.26 -4.00 57.18
C ASN A 224 4.91 -3.68 57.88
N VAL A 225 4.97 -2.88 58.94
CA VAL A 225 3.83 -2.25 59.62
C VAL A 225 4.17 -0.79 59.90
N PRO A 226 3.21 0.14 60.04
CA PRO A 226 3.53 1.54 60.32
C PRO A 226 4.39 1.67 61.58
N THR A 227 5.59 2.24 61.47
CA THR A 227 6.47 2.50 62.64
C THR A 227 6.39 3.95 63.11
N GLY A 228 5.99 4.85 62.21
CA GLY A 228 5.75 6.25 62.53
C GLY A 228 4.28 6.60 62.77
N PRO A 229 4.00 7.88 63.07
CA PRO A 229 2.63 8.35 63.23
C PRO A 229 1.87 8.26 61.90
N VAL A 230 0.64 7.75 61.95
CA VAL A 230 -0.32 7.81 60.86
C VAL A 230 -0.93 9.21 60.84
N VAL A 231 -0.74 9.94 59.75
CA VAL A 231 -1.04 11.37 59.64
C VAL A 231 -2.26 11.66 58.76
N TYR A 232 -2.55 10.79 57.79
CA TYR A 232 -3.70 10.96 56.90
C TYR A 232 -4.41 9.63 56.65
N GLN A 233 -5.72 9.70 56.44
CA GLN A 233 -6.57 8.58 56.05
C GLN A 233 -7.58 9.05 55.01
N ALA A 234 -7.88 8.19 54.04
CA ALA A 234 -8.87 8.46 53.01
C ALA A 234 -9.65 7.20 52.66
N PRO A 235 -10.97 7.28 52.48
CA PRO A 235 -11.74 6.16 51.93
C PRO A 235 -11.35 5.92 50.47
N LEU A 236 -11.46 4.67 50.04
CA LEU A 236 -11.31 4.30 48.64
C LEU A 236 -12.70 4.29 47.99
N ILE A 237 -12.93 5.15 47.01
CA ILE A 237 -14.25 5.39 46.41
C ILE A 237 -14.25 4.92 44.96
N ALA A 238 -15.26 4.16 44.53
CA ALA A 238 -15.49 3.84 43.12
C ALA A 238 -16.08 5.06 42.38
N LEU A 239 -15.55 5.39 41.20
CA LEU A 239 -16.05 6.46 40.33
C LEU A 239 -17.07 5.99 39.30
#